data_AF-A0A271J2N4-F1
#
_entry.id   AF-A0A271J2N4-F1
#
_cell.length_a   1.000
_cell.length_b   1.000
_cell.length_c   1.000
_cell.angle_alpha   90.00
_cell.angle_beta   90.00
_cell.angle_gamma   90.00
#
_symmetry.space_group_name_H-M   'P 1'
#
loop_
_entity.id
_entity.type
_entity.pdbx_description
1 polymer ?
#
loop_
_entity_poly.entity_id
_entity_poly.type
_entity_poly.pdbx_seq_one_letter_code
_entity_poly.pdbx_strand_id
1 'polypeptide(L)'
;MEARSALDNIKSAITVAHGLKGLSDGPGIGEAANEIEDYLFDARLALVGLLDEVESLKAKVQELEAFSSGRYELKEPEIHRPGAYWRWRGRRAYYDQETDTYYCPGCFGKRTLVPVQMDLERGETAPCPICQTHLGYAEAL
;
A
#
# COMPACT_ATOMS: atom_id res chain seq x y z
N MET A 1 11.56 -13.50 10.27
CA MET A 1 12.54 -14.09 11.22
C MET A 1 13.95 -14.10 10.62
N GLU A 2 14.10 -14.30 9.32
CA GLU A 2 15.39 -14.38 8.60
C GLU A 2 16.20 -13.07 8.59
N ALA A 3 15.57 -11.91 8.36
CA ALA A 3 16.29 -10.63 8.32
C ALA A 3 16.92 -10.21 9.68
N ARG A 4 16.28 -10.55 10.80
CA ARG A 4 16.87 -10.31 12.14
C ARG A 4 18.05 -11.26 12.41
N SER A 5 17.92 -12.52 12.01
CA SER A 5 19.03 -13.48 12.10
C SER A 5 20.21 -13.07 11.23
N ALA A 6 19.97 -12.53 10.03
CA ALA A 6 21.02 -11.99 9.17
C ALA A 6 21.74 -10.78 9.82
N LEU A 7 21.01 -9.88 10.49
CA LEU A 7 21.59 -8.74 11.20
C LEU A 7 22.51 -9.19 12.34
N ASP A 8 22.12 -10.21 13.11
CA ASP A 8 22.92 -10.71 14.23
C ASP A 8 24.16 -11.48 13.77
N ASN A 9 24.08 -12.16 12.61
CA ASN A 9 25.24 -12.77 11.96
C ASN A 9 26.24 -11.72 11.50
N ILE A 10 25.78 -10.60 10.93
CA ILE A 10 26.65 -9.49 10.50
C ILE A 10 27.34 -8.83 11.71
N LYS A 11 26.62 -8.59 12.81
CA LYS A 11 27.23 -8.06 14.05
C LYS A 11 28.33 -8.99 14.60
N SER A 12 28.06 -10.30 14.58
CA SER A 12 29.04 -11.32 15.00
C SER A 12 30.28 -11.29 14.09
N ALA A 13 30.08 -11.16 12.77
CA ALA A 13 31.18 -11.06 11.80
C ALA A 13 32.03 -9.79 11.99
N ILE A 14 31.41 -8.63 12.27
CA ILE A 14 32.11 -7.38 12.60
C ILE A 14 33.00 -7.59 13.84
N THR A 15 32.47 -8.26 14.86
CA THR A 15 33.20 -8.55 16.10
C THR A 15 34.43 -9.42 15.85
N VAL A 16 34.32 -10.41 14.97
CA VAL A 16 35.44 -11.28 14.56
C VAL A 16 36.49 -10.50 13.75
N ALA A 17 36.07 -9.66 12.80
CA ALA A 17 36.98 -8.83 12.00
C ALA A 17 37.79 -7.85 12.88
N HIS A 18 37.13 -7.22 13.85
CA HIS A 18 37.78 -6.37 14.85
C HIS A 18 38.82 -7.14 15.68
N GLY A 19 38.51 -8.38 16.08
CA GLY A 19 39.44 -9.26 16.80
C GLY A 19 40.68 -9.64 15.97
N LEU A 20 40.51 -9.88 14.67
CA LEU A 20 41.61 -10.19 13.75
C LEU A 20 42.56 -9.01 13.55
N LYS A 21 42.02 -7.79 13.43
CA LYS A 21 42.79 -6.54 13.37
C LYS A 21 43.65 -6.33 14.63
N GLY A 22 43.13 -6.68 15.80
CA GLY A 22 43.87 -6.56 17.08
C GLY A 22 45.00 -7.58 17.25
N LEU A 23 45.05 -8.63 16.43
CA LEU A 23 46.04 -9.71 16.48
C LEU A 23 47.07 -9.65 15.35
N SER A 24 46.94 -8.71 14.40
CA SER A 24 47.79 -8.67 13.21
C SER A 24 49.06 -7.85 13.42
N ASP A 25 50.23 -8.51 13.34
CA ASP A 25 51.54 -7.84 13.36
C ASP A 25 52.02 -7.40 11.96
N GLY A 26 51.23 -7.68 10.91
CA GLY A 26 51.58 -7.40 9.50
C GLY A 26 50.58 -6.48 8.80
N PRO A 27 51.04 -5.48 8.01
CA PRO A 27 50.18 -4.45 7.42
C PRO A 27 49.06 -4.99 6.51
N GLY A 28 49.31 -6.08 5.76
CA GLY A 28 48.30 -6.64 4.84
C GLY A 28 47.12 -7.35 5.52
N ILE A 29 47.29 -7.88 6.74
CA ILE A 29 46.18 -8.52 7.48
C ILE A 29 45.31 -7.45 8.14
N GLY A 30 45.92 -6.38 8.67
CA GLY A 30 45.19 -5.25 9.23
C GLY A 30 44.37 -4.49 8.19
N GLU A 31 44.91 -4.29 6.98
CA GLU A 31 44.18 -3.67 5.86
C GLU A 31 43.01 -4.54 5.38
N ALA A 32 43.21 -5.83 5.17
CA ALA A 32 42.13 -6.75 4.80
C ALA A 32 41.04 -6.84 5.88
N ALA A 33 41.40 -6.78 7.16
CA ALA A 33 40.45 -6.75 8.26
C ALA A 33 39.62 -5.46 8.28
N ASN A 34 40.23 -4.30 7.98
CA ASN A 34 39.51 -3.03 7.84
C ASN A 34 38.52 -3.06 6.67
N GLU A 35 38.94 -3.54 5.49
CA GLU A 35 38.06 -3.63 4.33
C GLU A 35 36.84 -4.52 4.61
N ILE A 36 37.06 -5.68 5.25
CA ILE A 36 35.97 -6.58 5.65
C ILE A 36 35.03 -5.90 6.65
N GLU A 37 35.58 -5.14 7.59
CA GLU A 37 34.79 -4.41 8.57
C GLU A 37 33.89 -3.35 7.90
N ASP A 38 34.44 -2.57 6.97
CA ASP A 38 33.70 -1.56 6.21
C ASP A 38 32.57 -2.20 5.40
N TYR A 39 32.84 -3.29 4.67
CA TYR A 39 31.79 -4.02 3.93
C TYR A 39 30.69 -4.55 4.84
N LEU A 40 31.04 -5.07 6.01
CA LEU A 40 30.06 -5.59 6.97
C LEU A 40 29.24 -4.46 7.62
N PHE A 41 29.86 -3.31 7.84
CA PHE A 41 29.19 -2.12 8.36
C PHE A 41 28.18 -1.57 7.34
N ASP A 42 28.56 -1.46 6.07
CA ASP A 42 27.68 -1.04 4.98
C ASP A 42 26.51 -2.02 4.79
N ALA A 43 26.80 -3.33 4.80
CA ALA A 43 25.75 -4.35 4.71
C ALA A 43 24.76 -4.27 5.88
N ARG A 44 25.25 -3.97 7.10
CA ARG A 44 24.39 -3.75 8.27
C ARG A 44 23.48 -2.54 8.07
N LEU A 45 24.01 -1.41 7.58
CA LEU A 45 23.21 -0.20 7.34
C LEU A 45 22.11 -0.46 6.30
N ALA A 46 22.45 -1.11 5.18
CA ALA A 46 21.48 -1.46 4.16
C ALA A 46 20.37 -2.38 4.70
N LEU A 47 20.72 -3.37 5.53
CA LEU A 47 19.75 -4.30 6.11
C LEU A 47 18.81 -3.61 7.12
N VAL A 48 19.32 -2.65 7.90
CA VAL A 48 18.48 -1.83 8.80
C VAL A 48 17.50 -0.99 7.98
N GLY A 49 17.95 -0.34 6.91
CA GLY A 49 17.07 0.42 6.02
C GLY A 49 15.95 -0.44 5.42
N LEU A 50 16.28 -1.65 4.94
CA LEU A 50 15.29 -2.60 4.43
C LEU A 50 14.30 -3.07 5.51
N LEU A 51 14.74 -3.26 6.75
CA LEU A 51 13.86 -3.61 7.86
C LEU A 51 12.86 -2.48 8.16
N ASP A 52 13.32 -1.23 8.16
CA ASP A 52 12.48 -0.06 8.36
C ASP A 52 11.47 0.11 7.22
N GLU A 53 11.89 -0.10 5.97
CA GLU A 53 10.98 -0.12 4.81
C GLU A 53 9.91 -1.21 4.92
N VAL A 54 10.29 -2.41 5.36
CA VAL A 54 9.36 -3.53 5.56
C VAL A 54 8.36 -3.21 6.67
N GLU A 55 8.78 -2.61 7.78
CA GLU A 55 7.86 -2.18 8.85
C GLU A 55 6.93 -1.04 8.37
N SER A 56 7.44 -0.08 7.60
CA SER A 56 6.61 0.95 6.97
C SER A 56 5.59 0.35 6.01
N LEU A 57 5.99 -0.64 5.20
CA LEU A 57 5.10 -1.36 4.30
C LEU A 57 4.05 -2.17 5.05
N LYS A 58 4.42 -2.83 6.15
CA LYS A 58 3.45 -3.53 7.02
C LYS A 58 2.44 -2.56 7.62
N ALA A 59 2.87 -1.39 8.11
CA ALA A 59 1.97 -0.38 8.61
C ALA A 59 0.99 0.09 7.52
N LYS A 60 1.48 0.33 6.29
CA LYS A 60 0.64 0.66 5.14
C LYS A 60 -0.33 -0.46 4.74
N VAL A 61 0.09 -1.73 4.85
CA VAL A 61 -0.78 -2.89 4.60
C VAL A 61 -1.86 -2.97 5.66
N GLN A 62 -1.51 -2.81 6.94
CA GLN A 62 -2.49 -2.76 8.04
C GLN A 62 -3.47 -1.60 7.90
N GLU A 63 -3.01 -0.41 7.48
CA GLU A 63 -3.89 0.72 7.15
C GLU A 63 -4.84 0.38 5.99
N LEU A 64 -4.36 -0.30 4.95
CA LEU A 64 -5.18 -0.73 3.81
C LEU A 64 -6.18 -1.82 4.21
N GLU A 65 -5.78 -2.78 5.04
CA GLU A 65 -6.65 -3.83 5.58
C GLU A 65 -7.71 -3.24 6.52
N ALA A 66 -7.35 -2.27 7.35
CA ALA A 66 -8.29 -1.53 8.18
C ALA A 66 -9.29 -0.74 7.32
N PHE A 67 -8.83 -0.13 6.22
CA PHE A 67 -9.69 0.55 5.25
C PHE A 67 -10.58 -0.42 4.45
N SER A 68 -10.12 -1.66 4.22
CA SER A 68 -10.83 -2.70 3.45
C SER A 68 -11.58 -3.71 4.30
N SER A 69 -11.76 -3.48 5.60
CA SER A 69 -12.31 -4.42 6.60
C SER A 69 -13.79 -4.82 6.39
N GLY A 70 -14.29 -4.78 5.16
CA GLY A 70 -15.68 -5.06 4.78
C GLY A 70 -16.56 -3.81 4.69
N ARG A 71 -16.03 -2.64 5.10
CA ARG A 71 -16.77 -1.37 5.07
C ARG A 71 -17.17 -0.94 3.66
N TYR A 72 -16.27 -1.11 2.69
CA TYR A 72 -16.50 -0.70 1.30
C TYR A 72 -16.61 -1.92 0.38
N GLU A 73 -17.66 -1.95 -0.43
CA GLU A 73 -17.92 -3.02 -1.39
C GLU A 73 -18.06 -2.45 -2.81
N LEU A 74 -17.52 -3.15 -3.82
CA LEU A 74 -17.71 -2.74 -5.22
C LEU A 74 -19.10 -3.17 -5.72
N LYS A 75 -20.04 -2.23 -5.78
CA LYS A 75 -21.43 -2.45 -6.23
C LYS A 75 -21.81 -1.61 -7.44
N GLU A 76 -22.84 -2.07 -8.15
CA GLU A 76 -23.53 -1.24 -9.15
C GLU A 76 -24.37 -0.20 -8.40
N PRO A 77 -24.29 1.10 -8.76
CA PRO A 77 -25.15 2.13 -8.21
C PRO A 77 -26.63 1.77 -8.28
N GLU A 78 -27.30 1.75 -7.13
CA GLU A 78 -28.73 1.51 -7.05
C GLU A 78 -29.50 2.82 -7.27
N ILE A 79 -30.23 2.92 -8.40
CA ILE A 79 -31.11 4.06 -8.70
C ILE A 79 -32.56 3.55 -8.74
N HIS A 80 -33.32 3.82 -7.69
CA HIS A 80 -34.73 3.45 -7.66
C HIS A 80 -35.58 4.44 -8.47
N ARG A 81 -36.02 4.03 -9.67
CA ARG A 81 -37.08 4.71 -10.43
C ARG A 81 -38.43 4.03 -10.20
N PRO A 82 -39.49 4.75 -9.78
CA PRO A 82 -40.83 4.18 -9.65
C PRO A 82 -41.35 3.64 -10.99
N GLY A 83 -41.83 2.39 -11.02
CA GLY A 83 -42.60 1.85 -12.14
C GLY A 83 -41.81 1.20 -13.29
N ALA A 84 -40.50 1.02 -13.17
CA ALA A 84 -39.69 0.35 -14.19
C ALA A 84 -38.70 -0.67 -13.60
N TYR A 85 -38.57 -1.83 -14.24
CA TYR A 85 -37.38 -2.66 -14.11
C TYR A 85 -36.25 -1.96 -14.87
N TRP A 86 -35.06 -1.88 -14.29
CA TRP A 86 -33.93 -1.18 -14.89
C TRP A 86 -32.64 -1.99 -14.75
N ARG A 87 -31.66 -1.67 -15.58
CA ARG A 87 -30.30 -2.25 -15.56
C ARG A 87 -29.26 -1.13 -15.58
N TRP A 88 -28.24 -1.24 -14.73
CA TRP A 88 -27.10 -0.32 -14.75
C TRP A 88 -26.21 -0.57 -15.97
N ARG A 89 -25.85 0.49 -16.69
CA ARG A 89 -24.87 0.50 -17.77
C ARG A 89 -23.70 1.39 -17.36
N GLY A 90 -22.66 0.77 -16.80
CA GLY A 90 -21.55 1.55 -16.28
C GLY A 90 -20.50 0.77 -15.50
N ARG A 91 -19.61 1.51 -14.86
CA ARG A 91 -18.62 1.05 -13.89
C ARG A 91 -19.29 0.88 -12.53
N ARG A 92 -18.76 -0.06 -11.75
CA ARG A 92 -19.09 -0.22 -10.32
C ARG A 92 -18.45 0.90 -9.49
N ALA A 93 -19.07 1.24 -8.37
CA ALA A 93 -18.58 2.21 -7.40
C ALA A 93 -18.27 1.51 -6.07
N TYR A 94 -17.43 2.13 -5.24
CA TYR A 94 -17.22 1.66 -3.87
C TYR A 94 -18.38 2.15 -3.01
N TYR A 95 -19.15 1.23 -2.46
CA TYR A 95 -20.30 1.49 -1.60
C TYR A 95 -19.90 1.36 -0.14
N ASP A 96 -20.05 2.43 0.63
CA ASP A 96 -19.85 2.42 2.09
C ASP A 96 -21.15 1.99 2.78
N GLN A 97 -21.11 0.83 3.42
CA GLN A 97 -22.29 0.27 4.08
C GLN A 97 -22.74 1.08 5.31
N GLU A 98 -21.83 1.84 5.94
CA GLU A 98 -22.15 2.64 7.13
C GLU A 98 -22.89 3.93 6.77
N THR A 99 -22.54 4.53 5.62
CA THR A 99 -23.05 5.85 5.21
C THR A 99 -24.03 5.77 4.04
N ASP A 100 -24.32 4.57 3.54
CA ASP A 100 -25.18 4.32 2.37
C ASP A 100 -24.77 5.20 1.18
N THR A 101 -23.46 5.34 0.97
CA THR A 101 -22.88 6.29 0.00
C THR A 101 -21.97 5.59 -0.99
N TYR A 102 -22.16 5.89 -2.27
CA TYR A 102 -21.30 5.43 -3.35
C TYR A 102 -20.15 6.41 -3.58
N TYR A 103 -18.94 5.90 -3.77
CA TYR A 103 -17.71 6.67 -3.99
C TYR A 103 -17.07 6.36 -5.34
N CYS A 104 -16.49 7.39 -5.95
CA CYS A 104 -15.87 7.31 -7.27
C CYS A 104 -14.68 6.34 -7.25
N PRO A 105 -14.66 5.29 -8.08
CA PRO A 105 -13.61 4.27 -8.07
C PRO A 105 -12.24 4.82 -8.48
N GLY A 106 -12.21 5.81 -9.38
CA GLY A 106 -10.97 6.44 -9.83
C GLY A 106 -10.27 7.27 -8.74
N CYS A 107 -11.05 7.94 -7.89
CA CYS A 107 -10.52 8.71 -6.76
C CYS A 107 -10.26 7.83 -5.54
N PHE A 108 -11.09 6.80 -5.33
CA PHE A 108 -10.93 5.83 -4.26
C PHE A 108 -9.58 5.11 -4.36
N GLY A 109 -9.15 4.73 -5.56
CA GLY A 109 -7.81 4.16 -5.80
C GLY A 109 -6.64 5.10 -5.44
N LYS A 110 -6.90 6.41 -5.33
CA LYS A 110 -5.93 7.42 -4.87
C LYS A 110 -6.15 7.84 -3.40
N ARG A 111 -6.91 7.05 -2.63
CA ARG A 111 -7.26 7.32 -1.23
C ARG A 111 -8.07 8.61 -1.04
N THR A 112 -8.77 9.07 -2.08
CA THR A 112 -9.66 10.24 -1.98
C THR A 112 -11.11 9.78 -2.07
N LEU A 113 -11.85 9.96 -0.98
CA LEU A 113 -13.28 9.66 -0.94
C LEU A 113 -14.06 10.79 -1.61
N VAL A 114 -14.43 10.57 -2.87
CA VAL A 114 -15.29 11.50 -3.62
C VAL A 114 -16.65 10.86 -3.79
N PRO A 115 -17.72 11.37 -3.15
CA PRO A 115 -19.05 10.81 -3.28
C PRO A 115 -19.53 10.95 -4.72
N VAL A 116 -20.17 9.89 -5.22
CA VAL A 116 -20.82 9.87 -6.52
C VAL A 116 -22.11 10.67 -6.41
N GLN A 117 -22.26 11.67 -7.27
CA GLN A 117 -23.51 12.41 -7.39
C GLN A 117 -24.40 11.73 -8.42
N MET A 118 -25.57 11.29 -8.00
CA MET A 118 -26.57 10.69 -8.87
C MET A 118 -27.62 11.74 -9.27
N ASP A 119 -27.91 11.83 -10.55
CA ASP A 119 -29.06 12.55 -11.09
C ASP A 119 -30.22 11.56 -11.17
N LEU A 120 -31.12 11.61 -10.19
CA LEU A 120 -32.26 10.69 -10.09
C LEU A 120 -33.30 10.94 -11.20
N GLU A 121 -33.42 12.18 -11.68
CA GLU A 121 -34.36 12.53 -12.76
C GLU A 121 -33.91 11.89 -14.07
N ARG A 122 -32.61 11.98 -14.38
CA ARG A 122 -32.01 11.41 -15.59
C ARG A 122 -31.58 9.96 -15.43
N GLY A 123 -31.49 9.46 -14.20
CA GLY A 123 -31.04 8.11 -13.90
C GLY A 123 -29.58 7.91 -14.27
N GLU A 124 -28.76 8.95 -14.17
CA GLU A 124 -27.35 8.91 -14.54
C GLU A 124 -26.47 9.42 -13.39
N THR A 125 -25.18 9.15 -13.49
CA THR A 125 -24.19 9.71 -12.56
C THR A 125 -23.57 10.95 -13.17
N ALA A 126 -23.51 12.02 -12.39
CA ALA A 126 -22.71 13.18 -12.77
C ALA A 126 -21.23 12.77 -12.85
N PRO A 127 -20.45 13.37 -13.77
CA PRO A 127 -19.01 13.14 -13.80
C PRO A 127 -18.38 13.50 -12.44
N CYS A 128 -17.43 12.69 -12.01
CA CYS A 128 -16.68 12.95 -10.79
C CYS A 128 -16.01 14.34 -10.85
N PRO A 129 -16.19 15.22 -9.86
CA PRO A 129 -15.67 16.59 -9.90
C PRO A 129 -14.14 16.66 -9.91
N ILE A 130 -13.46 15.61 -9.44
CA ILE A 130 -12.00 15.57 -9.36
C ILE A 130 -11.37 14.90 -10.60
N CYS A 131 -11.81 13.69 -10.92
CA CYS A 131 -11.17 12.89 -11.99
C CYS A 131 -12.01 12.82 -13.29
N GLN A 132 -13.14 13.52 -13.36
CA GLN A 132 -14.05 13.57 -14.51
C GLN A 132 -14.54 12.20 -14.99
N THR A 133 -14.42 11.17 -14.14
CA THR A 133 -14.90 9.82 -14.45
C THR A 133 -16.43 9.81 -14.44
N HIS A 134 -17.02 9.43 -15.55
CA HIS A 134 -18.44 9.08 -15.65
C HIS A 134 -18.63 7.62 -15.23
N LEU A 135 -19.54 7.36 -14.28
CA LEU A 135 -19.78 6.00 -13.80
C LEU A 135 -20.78 5.26 -14.67
N GLY A 136 -21.80 5.90 -15.21
CA GLY A 136 -22.81 5.24 -16.04
C GLY A 136 -24.22 5.80 -15.86
N TYR A 137 -25.18 5.04 -16.37
CA TYR A 137 -26.61 5.37 -16.35
C TYR A 137 -27.49 4.12 -16.17
N ALA A 138 -28.70 4.33 -15.66
CA ALA A 138 -29.75 3.34 -15.53
C ALA A 138 -30.62 3.32 -16.79
N GLU A 139 -30.67 2.18 -17.46
CA GLU A 139 -31.46 1.92 -18.66
C GLU A 139 -32.74 1.15 -18.28
N ALA A 140 -33.90 1.53 -18.82
CA ALA A 140 -35.15 0.77 -18.62
C ALA A 140 -35.10 -0.56 -19.40
N LEU A 141 -35.65 -1.63 -18.82
CA LEU A 141 -35.76 -2.95 -19.44
C LEU A 141 -37.03 -3.12 -20.29
#